data_AF-A0A8F6TUR0-F1
#
_entry.id   AF-A0A8F6TUR0-F1
#
_cell.length_a   1.000
_cell.length_b   1.000
_cell.length_c   1.000
_cell.angle_alpha   90.00
_cell.angle_beta   90.00
_cell.angle_gamma   90.00
#
_symmetry.space_group_name_H-M   'P 1'
#
loop_
_entity.id
_entity.type
_entity.pdbx_description
1 polymer ?
#
loop_
_entity_poly.entity_id
_entity_poly.type
_entity_poly.pdbx_seq_one_letter_code
_entity_poly.pdbx_strand_id
1 'polypeptide(L)'
;MSSAISQRTRGLAEEIRSGGIRRAVPLIDTILIARGKIQVRIDRTALSSELGLPYTTLAPSLLSISAPFTRRRRGTETKIVAGDPVPDPDPTLLRALHSAHIWAAAMRRGASLKEIATDAGVTDRYAARIIPLACLAPRLQQAIVEGTQPATVTLERLIRRKLPLDWDAQALTINA
;
A
#
# COMPACT_ATOMS: atom_id res chain seq x y z
N MET A 1 -17.09 27.01 30.46
CA MET A 1 -16.87 27.28 29.02
C MET A 1 -16.38 26.07 28.22
N SER A 2 -15.50 25.21 28.76
CA SER A 2 -14.96 24.04 28.03
C SER A 2 -16.02 23.02 27.55
N SER A 3 -17.05 22.73 28.36
CA SER A 3 -18.06 21.70 28.03
C SER A 3 -18.91 22.01 26.79
N ALA A 4 -19.31 23.28 26.59
CA ALA A 4 -20.15 23.69 25.47
C ALA A 4 -19.43 23.61 24.11
N ILE A 5 -18.11 23.80 24.10
CA ILE A 5 -17.28 23.66 22.91
C ILE A 5 -17.08 22.18 22.59
N SER A 6 -16.78 21.36 23.61
CA SER A 6 -16.67 19.91 23.44
C SER A 6 -17.98 19.28 22.93
N GLN A 7 -19.14 19.77 23.38
CA GLN A 7 -20.44 19.29 22.91
C GLN A 7 -20.68 19.64 21.44
N ARG A 8 -20.43 20.89 21.03
CA ARG A 8 -20.53 21.30 19.61
C ARG A 8 -19.56 20.54 18.71
N THR A 9 -18.33 20.34 19.18
CA THR A 9 -17.31 19.55 18.47
C THR A 9 -17.77 18.10 18.27
N ARG A 10 -18.33 17.47 19.31
CA ARG A 10 -18.86 16.11 19.22
C ARG A 10 -20.07 16.03 18.29
N GLY A 11 -20.97 17.00 18.34
CA GLY A 11 -22.12 17.10 17.44
C GLY A 11 -21.69 17.16 15.97
N LEU A 12 -20.78 18.08 15.63
CA LEU A 12 -20.23 18.19 14.28
C LEU A 12 -19.56 16.89 13.81
N ALA A 13 -18.84 16.20 14.71
CA ALA A 13 -18.21 14.91 14.39
C ALA A 13 -19.23 13.78 14.13
N GLU A 14 -20.38 13.77 14.81
CA GLU A 14 -21.48 12.83 14.53
C GLU A 14 -22.20 13.16 13.21
N GLU A 15 -22.40 14.44 12.91
CA GLU A 15 -22.98 14.89 11.64
C GLU A 15 -22.09 14.50 10.45
N ILE A 16 -20.77 14.63 10.57
CA ILE A 16 -19.83 14.20 9.53
C ILE A 16 -19.87 12.67 9.37
N ARG A 17 -19.97 11.91 10.47
CA ARG A 17 -20.06 10.45 10.42
C ARG A 17 -21.34 9.95 9.77
N SER A 18 -22.47 10.58 10.04
CA SER A 18 -23.78 10.18 9.49
C SER A 18 -24.03 10.74 8.08
N GLY A 19 -23.66 12.01 7.83
CA GLY A 19 -23.83 12.68 6.54
C GLY A 19 -22.72 12.40 5.50
N GLY A 20 -21.64 11.74 5.93
CA GLY A 20 -20.51 11.37 5.09
C GLY A 20 -19.79 12.58 4.47
N ILE A 21 -19.21 12.36 3.28
CA ILE A 21 -18.32 13.35 2.66
C ILE A 21 -19.02 14.70 2.42
N ARG A 22 -20.32 14.70 2.09
CA ARG A 22 -21.08 15.93 1.80
C ARG A 22 -21.08 16.91 2.97
N ARG A 23 -21.08 16.43 4.21
CA ARG A 23 -21.01 17.27 5.41
C ARG A 23 -19.58 17.76 5.69
N ALA A 24 -18.58 16.98 5.29
CA ALA A 24 -17.18 17.33 5.47
C ALA A 24 -16.66 18.33 4.44
N VAL A 25 -17.12 18.29 3.18
CA VAL A 25 -16.60 19.14 2.08
C VAL A 25 -16.51 20.63 2.43
N PRO A 26 -17.53 21.28 3.03
CA PRO A 26 -17.47 22.72 3.35
C PRO A 26 -16.40 23.09 4.38
N LEU A 27 -15.89 22.11 5.14
CA LEU A 27 -14.85 22.30 6.14
C LEU A 27 -13.44 22.06 5.60
N ILE A 28 -13.31 21.57 4.37
CA ILE A 28 -12.02 21.21 3.79
C ILE A 28 -11.46 22.40 3.01
N ASP A 29 -10.30 22.89 3.43
CA ASP A 29 -9.52 23.90 2.73
C ASP A 29 -8.75 23.26 1.57
N THR A 30 -7.95 22.23 1.86
CA THR A 30 -7.13 21.57 0.84
C THR A 30 -6.88 20.11 1.19
N ILE A 31 -6.82 19.24 0.18
CA ILE A 31 -6.36 17.85 0.31
C ILE A 31 -5.04 17.71 -0.45
N LEU A 32 -3.95 17.43 0.28
CA LEU A 32 -2.66 17.08 -0.30
C LEU A 32 -2.48 15.56 -0.30
N ILE A 33 -2.12 15.04 -1.47
CA ILE A 33 -1.73 13.63 -1.62
C ILE A 33 -0.22 13.61 -1.88
N ALA A 34 0.53 13.14 -0.89
CA ALA A 34 1.97 12.92 -1.00
C ALA A 34 2.28 11.41 -1.02
N ARG A 35 3.54 11.04 -1.32
CA ARG A 35 3.97 9.64 -1.31
C ARG A 35 3.82 9.07 0.11
N GLY A 36 2.89 8.13 0.29
CA GLY A 36 2.66 7.45 1.57
C GLY A 36 1.72 8.18 2.55
N LYS A 37 1.22 9.37 2.20
CA LYS A 37 0.52 10.25 3.17
C LYS A 37 -0.58 11.05 2.48
N ILE A 38 -1.77 11.05 3.07
CA ILE A 38 -2.80 12.04 2.77
C ILE A 38 -2.80 13.07 3.89
N GLN A 39 -2.85 14.34 3.53
CA GLN A 39 -2.99 15.45 4.44
C GLN A 39 -4.24 16.24 4.07
N VAL A 40 -5.13 16.41 5.04
CA VAL A 40 -6.31 17.25 4.91
C VAL A 40 -6.07 18.51 5.74
N ARG A 41 -6.17 19.66 5.09
CA ARG A 41 -6.24 20.96 5.76
C ARG A 41 -7.69 21.35 5.94
N ILE A 42 -8.03 21.75 7.14
CA ILE A 42 -9.36 22.19 7.52
C ILE A 42 -9.41 23.71 7.38
N ASP A 43 -10.48 24.22 6.76
CA ASP A 43 -10.74 25.64 6.67
C ASP A 43 -11.01 26.19 8.08
N ARG A 44 -10.12 27.09 8.51
CA ARG A 44 -10.19 27.72 9.83
C ARG A 44 -11.48 28.51 10.02
N THR A 45 -11.89 29.26 9.00
CA THR A 45 -13.03 30.16 9.05
C THR A 45 -14.32 29.35 9.11
N ALA A 46 -14.46 28.34 8.25
CA ALA A 46 -15.60 27.44 8.24
C ALA A 46 -15.72 26.67 9.57
N LEU A 47 -14.62 26.12 10.07
CA LEU A 47 -14.61 25.41 11.35
C LEU A 47 -14.94 26.33 12.54
N SER A 48 -14.40 27.55 12.54
CA SER A 48 -14.68 28.54 13.58
C SER A 48 -16.16 28.93 13.60
N SER A 49 -16.74 29.14 12.42
CA SER A 49 -18.17 29.46 12.25
C SER A 49 -19.06 28.34 12.79
N GLU A 50 -18.80 27.10 12.39
CA GLU A 50 -19.57 25.92 12.84
C GLU A 50 -19.45 25.65 14.34
N LEU A 51 -18.27 25.88 14.93
CA LEU A 51 -18.08 25.73 16.37
C LEU A 51 -18.53 26.95 17.18
N GLY A 52 -18.91 28.05 16.51
CA GLY A 52 -19.23 29.33 17.13
C GLY A 52 -18.07 29.87 17.97
N LEU A 53 -16.85 29.80 17.43
CA LEU A 53 -15.61 30.21 18.07
C LEU A 53 -14.98 31.42 17.35
N PRO A 54 -14.21 32.26 18.06
CA PRO A 54 -13.34 33.25 17.42
C PRO A 54 -12.21 32.56 16.64
N TYR A 55 -11.94 33.02 15.42
CA TYR A 55 -10.93 32.43 14.51
C TYR A 55 -9.50 32.37 15.08
N THR A 56 -9.19 33.22 16.06
CA THR A 56 -7.90 33.29 16.77
C THR A 56 -7.71 32.16 17.80
N THR A 57 -8.80 31.50 18.21
CA THR A 57 -8.79 30.49 19.28
C THR A 57 -8.33 29.11 18.78
N LEU A 58 -8.43 28.86 17.47
CA LEU A 58 -8.04 27.57 16.89
C LEU A 58 -6.51 27.48 16.74
N ALA A 59 -5.90 26.52 17.43
CA ALA A 59 -4.49 26.23 17.24
C ALA A 59 -4.24 25.75 15.79
N PRO A 60 -3.22 26.26 15.08
CA PRO A 60 -2.90 25.85 13.72
C PRO A 60 -2.69 24.33 13.55
N SER A 61 -2.21 23.65 14.58
CA SER A 61 -2.01 22.19 14.59
C SER A 61 -3.31 21.39 14.48
N LEU A 62 -4.44 21.92 14.94
CA LEU A 62 -5.75 21.25 14.87
C LEU A 62 -6.37 21.32 13.47
N LEU A 63 -5.85 22.18 12.60
CA LEU A 63 -6.35 22.37 11.24
C LEU A 63 -5.67 21.45 10.22
N SER A 64 -4.81 20.55 10.66
CA SER A 64 -4.18 19.57 9.78
C SER A 64 -4.35 18.17 10.32
N ILE A 65 -5.05 17.34 9.53
CA ILE A 65 -5.17 15.91 9.77
C ILE A 65 -4.26 15.20 8.77
N SER A 66 -3.58 14.16 9.22
CA SER A 66 -2.87 13.30 8.32
C SER A 66 -3.08 11.83 8.63
N ALA A 67 -3.22 11.04 7.56
CA ALA A 67 -3.32 9.60 7.62
C ALA A 67 -2.31 8.96 6.64
N PRO A 68 -1.77 7.78 6.97
CA PRO A 68 -1.00 7.00 6.01
C PRO A 68 -1.90 6.65 4.81
N PHE A 69 -1.30 6.64 3.62
CA PHE A 69 -2.01 6.33 2.38
C PHE A 69 -1.13 5.50 1.46
N THR A 70 -1.66 4.37 0.99
CA THR A 70 -1.01 3.57 -0.04
C THR A 70 -1.68 3.79 -1.39
N ARG A 71 -0.96 4.40 -2.33
CA ARG A 71 -1.42 4.50 -3.72
C ARG A 71 -1.28 3.14 -4.41
N ARG A 72 -2.38 2.40 -4.54
CA ARG A 72 -2.43 1.18 -5.37
C ARG A 72 -2.96 1.56 -6.76
N ARG A 73 -2.15 1.39 -7.81
CA ARG A 73 -2.60 1.46 -9.21
C ARG A 73 -2.89 0.05 -9.72
N ARG A 74 -4.12 -0.21 -10.17
CA ARG A 74 -4.46 -1.31 -11.10
C ARG A 74 -5.09 -0.66 -12.33
N GLY A 75 -4.33 -0.56 -13.43
CA GLY A 75 -4.81 0.10 -14.65
C GLY A 75 -5.10 1.60 -14.48
N THR A 76 -6.08 2.12 -15.21
CA THR A 76 -6.43 3.54 -15.34
C THR A 76 -7.18 4.15 -14.13
N GLU A 77 -7.57 3.34 -13.14
CA GLU A 77 -8.42 3.79 -12.04
C GLU A 77 -7.66 3.87 -10.70
N THR A 78 -7.83 4.98 -9.98
CA THR A 78 -7.15 5.22 -8.68
C THR A 78 -8.11 4.89 -7.53
N LYS A 79 -7.88 3.77 -6.85
CA LYS A 79 -8.61 3.41 -5.61
C LYS A 79 -7.85 3.93 -4.40
N ILE A 80 -8.50 4.75 -3.57
CA ILE A 80 -7.96 5.27 -2.31
C ILE A 80 -8.38 4.32 -1.18
N VAL A 81 -7.42 3.72 -0.47
CA VAL A 81 -7.67 2.91 0.74
C VAL A 81 -7.03 3.63 1.92
N ALA A 82 -7.81 3.93 2.96
CA ALA A 82 -7.39 4.62 4.18
C ALA A 82 -7.52 3.67 5.39
N GLY A 83 -6.53 3.71 6.29
CA GLY A 83 -6.41 2.83 7.46
C GLY A 83 -4.98 2.32 7.62
N ASP A 84 -4.69 1.63 8.73
CA ASP A 84 -3.45 0.85 8.84
C ASP A 84 -3.40 -0.13 7.67
N PRO A 85 -2.26 -0.27 6.97
CA PRO A 85 -2.13 -1.25 5.90
C PRO A 85 -2.29 -2.63 6.53
N VAL A 86 -3.51 -3.17 6.49
CA VAL A 86 -3.71 -4.59 6.75
C VAL A 86 -2.86 -5.31 5.70
N PRO A 87 -1.88 -6.12 6.11
CA PRO A 87 -1.06 -6.83 5.17
C PRO A 87 -1.97 -7.71 4.31
N ASP A 88 -2.00 -7.43 3.01
CA ASP A 88 -2.79 -8.18 2.02
C ASP A 88 -1.81 -8.80 1.03
N PRO A 89 -1.46 -10.08 1.22
CA PRO A 89 -0.51 -10.77 0.34
C PRO A 89 -0.97 -10.72 -1.11
N ASP A 90 -0.11 -10.24 -2.01
CA ASP A 90 -0.42 -10.25 -3.44
C ASP A 90 -0.53 -11.70 -3.93
N PRO A 91 -1.74 -12.18 -4.32
CA PRO A 91 -1.95 -13.57 -4.68
C PRO A 91 -1.15 -13.97 -5.93
N THR A 92 -0.75 -13.00 -6.76
CA THR A 92 0.09 -13.23 -7.94
C THR A 92 1.54 -13.50 -7.54
N LEU A 93 2.08 -12.70 -6.61
CA LEU A 93 3.42 -12.92 -6.07
C LEU A 93 3.49 -14.21 -5.27
N LEU A 94 2.47 -14.51 -4.45
CA LEU A 94 2.38 -15.77 -3.72
C LEU A 94 2.40 -16.97 -4.65
N ARG A 95 1.53 -16.98 -5.68
CA ARG A 95 1.53 -18.07 -6.67
C ARG A 95 2.86 -18.21 -7.38
N ALA A 96 3.46 -17.10 -7.80
CA ALA A 96 4.77 -17.14 -8.47
C ALA A 96 5.88 -17.70 -7.57
N LEU A 97 5.91 -17.28 -6.29
CA LEU A 97 6.90 -17.78 -5.32
C LEU A 97 6.67 -19.27 -5.03
N HIS A 98 5.43 -19.70 -4.90
CA HIS A 98 5.06 -21.11 -4.75
C HIS A 98 5.50 -21.94 -5.96
N SER A 99 5.16 -21.51 -7.17
CA SER A 99 5.59 -22.16 -8.42
C SER A 99 7.12 -22.21 -8.52
N ALA A 100 7.82 -21.14 -8.16
CA ALA A 100 9.28 -21.10 -8.18
C ALA A 100 9.90 -22.22 -7.33
N HIS A 101 9.38 -22.43 -6.11
CA HIS A 101 9.85 -23.49 -5.21
C HIS A 101 9.57 -24.89 -5.77
N ILE A 102 8.36 -25.13 -6.30
CA ILE A 102 7.99 -26.42 -6.91
C ILE A 102 8.89 -26.72 -8.12
N TRP A 103 9.04 -25.75 -9.02
CA TRP A 103 9.80 -25.92 -10.26
C TRP A 103 11.31 -26.04 -9.99
N ALA A 104 11.85 -25.27 -9.05
CA ALA A 104 13.24 -25.43 -8.62
C ALA A 104 13.49 -26.82 -7.99
N ALA A 105 12.52 -27.35 -7.24
CA ALA A 105 12.61 -28.70 -6.69
C ALA A 105 12.54 -29.78 -7.78
N ALA A 106 11.68 -29.61 -8.80
CA ALA A 106 11.63 -30.50 -9.96
C ALA A 106 12.95 -30.50 -10.73
N MET A 107 13.53 -29.32 -10.96
CA MET A 107 14.83 -29.19 -11.62
C MET A 107 15.96 -29.86 -10.85
N ARG A 108 15.96 -29.76 -9.51
CA ARG A 108 16.91 -30.50 -8.64
C ARG A 108 16.75 -32.02 -8.73
N ARG A 109 15.55 -32.51 -9.09
CA ARG A 109 15.28 -33.95 -9.32
C ARG A 109 15.58 -34.40 -10.75
N GLY A 110 16.09 -33.51 -11.60
CA GLY A 110 16.50 -33.82 -12.97
C GLY A 110 15.48 -33.45 -14.05
N ALA A 111 14.35 -32.83 -13.70
CA ALA A 111 13.41 -32.33 -14.71
C ALA A 111 14.05 -31.17 -15.50
N SER A 112 13.92 -31.23 -16.81
CA SER A 112 14.34 -30.16 -17.72
C SER A 112 13.40 -28.96 -17.64
N LEU A 113 13.89 -27.79 -18.07
CA LEU A 113 13.07 -26.59 -18.15
C LEU A 113 11.84 -26.79 -19.05
N LYS A 114 12.00 -27.54 -20.15
CA LYS A 114 10.94 -27.83 -21.11
C LYS A 114 9.83 -28.70 -20.52
N GLU A 115 10.20 -29.73 -19.76
CA GLU A 115 9.24 -30.59 -19.05
C GLU A 115 8.45 -29.76 -18.03
N ILE A 116 9.14 -28.97 -17.21
CA ILE A 116 8.50 -28.08 -16.22
C ILE A 116 7.53 -27.11 -16.88
N ALA A 117 7.92 -26.50 -18.00
CA ALA A 117 7.09 -25.56 -18.72
C ALA A 117 5.85 -26.23 -19.34
N THR A 118 6.03 -27.43 -19.90
CA THR A 118 4.96 -28.23 -20.49
C THR A 118 3.95 -28.66 -19.41
N ASP A 119 4.42 -29.21 -18.30
CA ASP A 119 3.57 -29.67 -17.19
C ASP A 119 2.76 -28.52 -16.56
N ALA A 120 3.37 -27.33 -16.50
CA ALA A 120 2.72 -26.14 -15.95
C ALA A 120 1.88 -25.36 -16.98
N GLY A 121 1.87 -25.74 -18.27
CA GLY A 121 1.17 -25.03 -19.33
C GLY A 121 1.69 -23.60 -19.57
N VAL A 122 2.99 -23.37 -19.38
CA VAL A 122 3.64 -22.07 -19.56
C VAL A 122 4.76 -22.14 -20.60
N THR A 123 5.29 -20.99 -21.00
CA THR A 123 6.47 -20.95 -21.88
C THR A 123 7.76 -21.24 -21.10
N ASP A 124 8.74 -21.85 -21.75
CA ASP A 124 10.09 -22.08 -21.21
C ASP A 124 10.71 -20.77 -20.68
N ARG A 125 10.51 -19.67 -21.41
CA ARG A 125 10.98 -18.34 -21.03
C ARG A 125 10.33 -17.85 -19.74
N TYR A 126 9.05 -18.13 -19.52
CA TYR A 126 8.37 -17.77 -18.29
C TYR A 126 8.87 -18.62 -17.11
N ALA A 127 8.94 -19.95 -17.29
CA ALA A 127 9.48 -20.86 -16.29
C ALA A 127 10.90 -20.46 -15.86
N ALA A 128 11.78 -20.14 -16.82
CA ALA A 128 13.15 -19.71 -16.57
C ALA A 128 13.26 -18.42 -15.74
N ARG A 129 12.23 -17.56 -15.78
CA ARG A 129 12.20 -16.30 -15.02
C ARG A 129 11.58 -16.45 -13.64
N ILE A 130 10.71 -17.45 -13.45
CA ILE A 130 10.06 -17.74 -12.17
C ILE A 130 10.96 -18.56 -11.27
N ILE A 131 11.65 -19.59 -11.78
CA ILE A 131 12.52 -20.48 -10.99
C ILE A 131 13.50 -19.71 -10.08
N PRO A 132 14.19 -18.65 -10.54
CA PRO A 132 15.10 -17.88 -9.70
C PRO A 132 14.45 -17.22 -8.48
N LEU A 133 13.12 -17.02 -8.46
CA LEU A 133 12.42 -16.42 -7.32
C LEU A 133 12.51 -17.31 -6.05
N ALA A 134 12.76 -18.61 -6.20
CA ALA A 134 13.01 -19.50 -5.06
C ALA A 134 14.28 -19.13 -4.28
N CYS A 135 15.21 -18.41 -4.93
CA CYS A 135 16.51 -18.00 -4.38
C CYS A 135 16.53 -16.54 -3.91
N LEU A 136 15.37 -15.88 -3.82
CA LEU A 136 15.27 -14.54 -3.23
C LEU A 136 15.73 -14.55 -1.77
N ALA A 137 16.23 -13.41 -1.29
CA ALA A 137 16.60 -13.22 0.10
C ALA A 137 15.43 -13.67 1.03
N PRO A 138 15.69 -14.47 2.09
CA PRO A 138 14.65 -15.00 2.96
C PRO A 138 13.69 -13.93 3.51
N ARG A 139 14.24 -12.77 3.92
CA ARG A 139 13.47 -11.60 4.37
C ARG A 139 12.46 -11.09 3.34
N LEU A 140 12.77 -11.17 2.05
CA LEU A 140 11.88 -10.75 0.99
C LEU A 140 10.78 -11.79 0.75
N GLN A 141 11.13 -13.07 0.79
CA GLN A 141 10.14 -14.14 0.70
C GLN A 141 9.12 -14.02 1.84
N GLN A 142 9.61 -13.78 3.06
CA GLN A 142 8.76 -13.53 4.23
C GLN A 142 7.87 -12.30 4.03
N ALA A 143 8.43 -11.17 3.58
CA ALA A 143 7.65 -9.98 3.31
C ALA A 143 6.55 -10.19 2.25
N ILE A 144 6.81 -11.01 1.22
CA ILE A 144 5.82 -11.38 0.21
C ILE A 144 4.69 -12.22 0.82
N VAL A 145 5.04 -13.19 1.67
CA VAL A 145 4.08 -14.08 2.34
C VAL A 145 3.21 -13.30 3.32
N GLU A 146 3.82 -12.40 4.07
CA GLU A 146 3.13 -11.56 5.06
C GLU A 146 2.36 -10.41 4.41
N GLY A 147 2.56 -10.09 3.13
CA GLY A 147 1.93 -8.94 2.49
C GLY A 147 2.54 -7.58 2.91
N THR A 148 3.71 -7.62 3.54
CA THR A 148 4.45 -6.46 4.06
C THR A 148 5.52 -5.95 3.09
N GLN A 149 5.63 -6.55 1.90
CA GLN A 149 6.58 -6.13 0.88
C GLN A 149 6.29 -4.70 0.38
N PRO A 150 7.33 -3.90 0.06
CA PRO A 150 7.14 -2.59 -0.54
C PRO A 150 6.31 -2.65 -1.83
N ALA A 151 5.51 -1.62 -2.12
CA ALA A 151 4.69 -1.57 -3.33
C ALA A 151 5.51 -1.58 -4.64
N THR A 152 6.81 -1.31 -4.56
CA THR A 152 7.78 -1.44 -5.66
C THR A 152 8.10 -2.89 -5.99
N VAL A 153 7.86 -3.84 -5.07
CA VAL A 153 8.04 -5.27 -5.28
C VAL A 153 6.80 -5.82 -5.96
N THR A 154 6.86 -5.94 -7.29
CA THR A 154 5.84 -6.59 -8.11
C THR A 154 6.45 -7.78 -8.84
N LEU A 155 5.60 -8.76 -9.22
CA LEU A 155 6.07 -9.91 -10.00
C LEU A 155 6.84 -9.47 -11.25
N GLU A 156 6.26 -8.54 -12.00
CA GLU A 156 6.85 -7.99 -13.23
C GLU A 156 8.26 -7.43 -12.99
N ARG A 157 8.46 -6.68 -11.89
CA ARG A 157 9.76 -6.08 -11.55
C ARG A 157 10.78 -7.15 -11.17
N LEU A 158 10.38 -8.16 -10.40
CA LEU A 158 11.24 -9.28 -10.01
C LEU A 158 11.68 -10.12 -11.21
N ILE A 159 10.77 -10.42 -12.15
CA ILE A 159 11.10 -11.25 -13.31
C ILE A 159 11.82 -10.48 -14.44
N ARG A 160 11.69 -9.14 -14.51
CA ARG A 160 12.34 -8.32 -15.56
C ARG A 160 13.77 -7.90 -15.20
N ARG A 161 14.06 -7.72 -13.91
CA ARG A 161 15.40 -7.33 -13.47
C ARG A 161 16.29 -8.55 -13.28
N LYS A 162 17.57 -8.42 -13.65
CA LYS A 162 18.61 -9.30 -13.12
C LYS A 162 18.82 -8.95 -11.65
N LEU A 163 18.26 -9.75 -10.76
CA LEU A 163 18.51 -9.62 -9.33
C LEU A 163 19.95 -10.09 -9.04
N PRO A 164 20.73 -9.33 -8.27
CA PRO A 164 22.03 -9.81 -7.81
C PRO A 164 21.84 -11.10 -7.00
N LEU A 165 22.83 -12.00 -7.05
CA LEU A 165 22.79 -13.24 -6.26
C LEU A 165 23.02 -12.98 -4.77
N ASP A 166 23.71 -11.88 -4.45
CA ASP A 166 23.94 -11.44 -3.09
C ASP A 166 22.65 -10.89 -2.45
N TRP A 167 22.27 -11.44 -1.30
CA TRP A 167 21.02 -11.09 -0.62
C TRP A 167 21.00 -9.67 -0.05
N ASP A 168 22.16 -9.07 0.25
CA ASP A 168 22.25 -7.69 0.72
C ASP A 168 22.10 -6.71 -0.44
N ALA A 169 22.72 -7.00 -1.57
CA ALA A 169 22.49 -6.29 -2.82
C ALA A 169 21.03 -6.41 -3.30
N GLN A 170 20.36 -7.55 -3.07
CA GLN A 170 18.94 -7.71 -3.39
C GLN A 170 18.07 -6.74 -2.59
N ALA A 171 18.30 -6.61 -1.29
CA ALA A 171 17.49 -5.72 -0.44
C ALA A 171 17.66 -4.24 -0.79
N LEU A 172 18.88 -3.82 -1.12
CA LEU A 172 19.15 -2.46 -1.61
C LEU A 172 18.40 -2.16 -2.92
N THR A 173 18.36 -3.15 -3.84
CA THR A 173 17.67 -3.02 -5.15
C THR A 173 16.14 -2.94 -5.02
N ILE A 174 15.59 -3.38 -3.90
CA ILE A 174 14.15 -3.41 -3.62
C ILE A 174 13.66 -2.11 -2.97
N ASN A 175 14.53 -1.48 -2.17
CA ASN A 175 14.26 -0.21 -1.49
C ASN A 175 14.50 1.04 -2.35
N ALA A 176 15.17 0.90 -3.51
CA ALA A 176 15.35 1.96 -4.52
C ALA A 176 14.20 2.01 -5.55
#